data_AF-A0A3B6I5K8-F1
#
_entry.id   AF-A0A3B6I5K8-F1
#
_cell.length_a   1.000
_cell.length_b   1.000
_cell.length_c   1.000
_cell.angle_alpha   90.00
_cell.angle_beta   90.00
_cell.angle_gamma   90.00
#
_symmetry.space_group_name_H-M   'P 1'
#
loop_
_entity.id
_entity.type
_entity.pdbx_description
1 polymer ?
#
loop_
_entity_poly.entity_id
_entity_poly.type
_entity_poly.pdbx_seq_one_letter_code
_entity_poly.pdbx_strand_id
1 'polypeptide(L)'
;MESYVDAGSPHAVNTAWAMLALIYAGQVERDPTPLYHAAKELVNMQLDTGEFPQQEHVGCFNCSFYYNHGNYSNLFPIWALGELRRRLREKN
;
A
#
# COMPACT_ATOMS: atom_id res chain seq x y z
N MET A 1 21.79 -9.73 10.69
CA MET A 1 20.49 -10.10 10.12
C MET A 1 19.52 -9.05 10.59
N GLU A 2 19.07 -8.17 9.69
CA GLU A 2 18.12 -7.12 10.08
C GLU A 2 16.77 -7.78 10.36
N SER A 3 16.28 -7.64 11.59
CA SER A 3 14.97 -8.16 12.00
C SER A 3 13.90 -7.13 11.66
N TYR A 4 12.79 -7.58 11.08
CA TYR A 4 11.58 -6.76 10.94
C TYR A 4 11.12 -6.30 12.32
N VAL A 5 10.90 -4.99 12.47
CA VAL A 5 10.31 -4.40 13.68
C VAL A 5 8.88 -4.02 13.32
N ASP A 6 7.92 -4.61 14.02
CA ASP A 6 6.51 -4.28 13.84
C ASP A 6 6.21 -2.89 14.43
N ALA A 7 5.48 -2.08 13.68
CA ALA A 7 5.10 -0.72 14.09
C ALA A 7 3.86 -0.71 15.00
N GLY A 8 3.14 -1.83 15.14
CA GLY A 8 1.91 -1.94 15.93
C GLY A 8 0.68 -1.24 15.32
N SER A 9 0.85 -0.51 14.21
CA SER A 9 -0.23 0.11 13.43
C SER A 9 0.01 -0.08 11.93
N PRO A 10 -1.05 -0.30 11.13
CA PRO A 10 -0.92 -0.45 9.68
C PRO A 10 -0.46 0.86 9.03
N HIS A 11 0.39 0.75 8.01
CA HIS A 11 0.94 1.88 7.28
C HIS A 11 0.55 1.81 5.80
N ALA A 12 -0.11 2.85 5.28
CA ALA A 12 -0.68 2.87 3.93
C ALA A 12 0.33 2.53 2.83
N VAL A 13 1.53 3.13 2.86
CA VAL A 13 2.61 2.83 1.88
C VAL A 13 3.10 1.38 1.99
N ASN A 14 3.41 0.86 3.18
CA ASN A 14 3.84 -0.52 3.38
C ASN A 14 2.78 -1.51 2.89
N THR A 15 1.52 -1.28 3.26
CA THR A 15 0.39 -2.11 2.83
C THR A 15 0.26 -2.08 1.32
N ALA A 16 0.35 -0.90 0.68
CA ALA A 16 0.28 -0.77 -0.78
C ALA A 16 1.42 -1.49 -1.50
N TRP A 17 2.66 -1.40 -1.01
CA TRP A 17 3.80 -2.12 -1.59
C TRP A 17 3.68 -3.64 -1.46
N ALA A 18 3.30 -4.13 -0.27
CA ALA A 18 3.05 -5.55 -0.07
C ALA A 18 1.95 -6.06 -0.99
N MET A 19 0.88 -5.27 -1.15
CA MET A 19 -0.24 -5.60 -2.03
C MET A 19 0.20 -5.65 -3.50
N LEU A 20 0.96 -4.66 -3.99
CA LEU A 20 1.52 -4.67 -5.34
C LEU A 20 2.43 -5.88 -5.58
N ALA A 21 3.33 -6.19 -4.62
CA ALA A 21 4.23 -7.34 -4.73
C ALA A 21 3.46 -8.66 -4.84
N LEU A 22 2.44 -8.85 -4.01
CA LEU A 22 1.57 -10.03 -4.05
C LEU A 22 0.78 -10.12 -5.37
N ILE A 23 0.25 -8.99 -5.85
CA ILE A 23 -0.46 -8.97 -7.14
C ILE A 23 0.49 -9.39 -8.28
N TYR A 24 1.70 -8.83 -8.34
CA TYR A 24 2.66 -9.21 -9.38
C TYR A 24 3.17 -10.65 -9.24
N ALA A 25 3.15 -11.22 -8.05
CA ALA A 25 3.45 -12.62 -7.81
C ALA A 25 2.30 -13.59 -8.19
N GLY A 26 1.17 -13.10 -8.70
CA GLY A 26 0.03 -13.93 -9.11
C GLY A 26 -0.88 -14.35 -7.96
N GLN A 27 -0.89 -13.59 -6.85
CA GLN A 27 -1.70 -13.94 -5.69
C GLN A 27 -3.21 -13.83 -5.98
N VAL A 28 -3.63 -12.98 -6.93
CA VAL A 28 -5.05 -12.82 -7.31
C VAL A 28 -5.63 -14.11 -7.90
N GLU A 29 -4.82 -14.80 -8.70
CA GLU A 29 -5.15 -16.05 -9.35
C GLU A 29 -5.17 -17.20 -8.32
N ARG A 30 -4.21 -17.20 -7.39
CA ARG A 30 -4.09 -18.20 -6.32
C ARG A 30 -5.16 -18.07 -5.24
N ASP A 31 -5.21 -16.92 -4.55
CA ASP A 31 -6.17 -16.60 -3.50
C ASP A 31 -6.23 -15.07 -3.30
N PRO A 32 -7.32 -14.41 -3.72
CA PRO A 32 -7.46 -12.96 -3.59
C PRO A 32 -7.81 -12.49 -2.16
N THR A 33 -8.14 -13.40 -1.23
CA THR A 33 -8.55 -13.07 0.14
C THR A 33 -7.60 -12.12 0.89
N PRO A 34 -6.28 -12.37 0.96
CA PRO A 34 -5.34 -11.44 1.60
C PRO A 34 -5.30 -10.06 0.94
N LEU A 35 -5.53 -9.98 -0.37
CA LEU A 35 -5.57 -8.72 -1.11
C LEU A 35 -6.85 -7.94 -0.80
N TYR A 36 -7.98 -8.61 -0.55
CA TYR A 36 -9.20 -7.95 -0.09
C TYR A 36 -9.05 -7.37 1.32
N HIS A 37 -8.37 -8.08 2.22
CA HIS A 37 -8.06 -7.55 3.55
C HIS A 37 -7.15 -6.31 3.45
N ALA A 38 -6.07 -6.39 2.67
CA ALA A 38 -5.19 -5.24 2.43
C ALA A 38 -5.92 -4.05 1.81
N ALA A 39 -6.79 -4.30 0.81
CA ALA A 39 -7.60 -3.26 0.18
C ALA A 39 -8.58 -2.61 1.17
N LYS A 40 -9.21 -3.40 2.05
CA LYS A 40 -10.09 -2.88 3.10
C LYS A 40 -9.33 -1.97 4.07
N GLU A 41 -8.14 -2.37 4.49
CA GLU A 41 -7.30 -1.54 5.35
C GLU A 41 -6.89 -0.23 4.66
N LEU A 42 -6.52 -0.26 3.37
CA LEU A 42 -6.25 0.97 2.61
C LEU A 42 -7.49 1.87 2.54
N VAL A 43 -8.67 1.33 2.22
CA VAL A 43 -9.90 2.13 2.17
C VAL A 43 -10.24 2.73 3.54
N ASN A 44 -10.05 1.99 4.63
CA ASN A 44 -10.28 2.50 5.98
C ASN A 44 -9.30 3.61 6.38
N MET A 45 -8.10 3.62 5.81
CA MET A 45 -7.10 4.67 6.03
C MET A 45 -7.36 5.92 5.18
N GLN A 46 -8.25 5.86 4.17
CA GLN A 46 -8.55 7.02 3.34
C GLN A 46 -9.32 8.08 4.16
N LEU A 47 -8.85 9.32 4.13
CA LEU A 47 -9.50 10.47 4.76
C LEU A 47 -10.71 10.93 3.95
N ASP A 48 -11.60 11.72 4.57
CA ASP A 48 -12.77 12.31 3.88
C ASP A 48 -12.38 13.19 2.69
N THR A 49 -11.16 13.74 2.69
CA THR A 49 -10.60 14.51 1.56
C THR A 49 -10.24 13.63 0.35
N GLY A 50 -10.25 12.30 0.52
CA GLY A 50 -9.77 11.31 -0.45
C GLY A 50 -8.27 11.06 -0.37
N GLU A 51 -7.54 11.80 0.47
CA GLU A 51 -6.10 11.62 0.71
C GLU A 51 -5.83 10.52 1.74
N PHE A 52 -4.59 10.06 1.80
CA PHE A 52 -4.12 9.12 2.80
C PHE A 52 -3.29 9.85 3.88
N PRO A 53 -3.38 9.44 5.16
CA PRO A 53 -2.67 10.09 6.25
C PRO A 53 -1.16 10.03 6.04
N GLN A 54 -0.47 11.11 6.38
CA GLN A 54 0.98 11.12 6.45
C GLN A 54 1.40 10.34 7.71
N GLN A 55 1.99 9.16 7.50
CA GLN A 55 2.45 8.26 8.56
C GLN A 55 3.98 8.28 8.64
N GLU A 56 4.55 7.78 9.75
CA GLU A 56 6.00 7.79 10.00
C GLU A 56 6.79 7.12 8.86
N HIS A 57 7.92 7.72 8.51
CA HIS A 57 8.72 7.41 7.32
C HIS A 57 8.95 5.91 7.07
N VAL A 58 8.42 5.40 5.96
CA VAL A 58 8.86 4.15 5.33
C VAL A 58 10.05 4.45 4.43
N GLY A 59 11.25 4.36 5.01
CA GLY A 59 12.52 4.41 4.29
C GLY A 59 13.47 5.48 4.81
N CYS A 60 14.60 5.04 5.37
CA CYS A 60 15.77 5.88 5.58
C CYS A 60 16.50 6.03 4.23
N PHE A 61 16.41 7.20 3.61
CA PHE A 61 17.30 7.61 2.53
C PHE A 61 17.89 8.98 2.87
N ASN A 62 19.18 8.98 3.23
CA ASN A 62 20.09 10.12 3.36
C ASN A 62 19.58 11.36 4.10
N CYS A 63 20.04 11.52 5.35
CA CYS A 63 20.02 12.76 6.13
C CYS A 63 20.13 14.04 5.26
N SER A 64 19.01 14.78 5.14
CA SER A 64 18.84 16.14 4.57
C SER A 64 18.29 16.23 3.14
N PHE A 65 16.99 15.96 2.94
CA PHE A 65 16.11 16.84 2.14
C PHE A 65 14.64 16.45 2.32
N TYR A 66 13.86 17.31 2.99
CA TYR A 66 12.41 17.18 3.08
C TYR A 66 11.80 17.53 1.72
N TYR A 67 11.64 16.54 0.84
CA TYR A 67 10.74 16.70 -0.30
C TYR A 67 9.34 16.29 0.14
N ASN A 68 8.52 17.28 0.48
CA ASN A 68 7.09 17.10 0.69
C ASN A 68 6.46 16.74 -0.66
N HIS A 69 6.53 15.46 -1.02
CA HIS A 69 5.70 14.88 -2.06
C HIS A 69 4.47 14.27 -1.39
N GLY A 70 3.49 15.11 -1.02
CA GLY A 70 2.14 14.66 -0.62
C GLY A 70 1.51 13.66 -1.62
N ASN A 71 2.04 13.57 -2.83
CA ASN A 71 1.64 12.62 -3.86
C ASN A 71 2.02 11.17 -3.58
N TYR A 72 3.10 10.82 -2.85
CA TYR A 72 3.49 9.40 -2.68
C TYR A 72 2.56 8.63 -1.75
N SER A 73 2.09 9.28 -0.69
CA SER A 73 1.08 8.74 0.24
C SER A 73 -0.21 8.37 -0.48
N ASN A 74 -0.55 9.11 -1.54
CA ASN A 74 -1.72 8.85 -2.37
C ASN A 74 -1.42 7.90 -3.54
N LEU A 75 -0.25 8.03 -4.16
CA LEU A 75 0.13 7.31 -5.38
C LEU A 75 0.14 5.79 -5.17
N PHE A 76 0.83 5.31 -4.13
CA PHE A 76 0.97 3.87 -3.93
C PHE A 76 -0.36 3.20 -3.56
N PRO A 77 -1.16 3.71 -2.61
CA PRO A 77 -2.48 3.13 -2.34
C PRO A 77 -3.42 3.16 -3.55
N ILE A 78 -3.47 4.28 -4.30
CA ILE A 78 -4.29 4.38 -5.51
C ILE A 78 -3.84 3.37 -6.56
N TRP A 79 -2.53 3.24 -6.79
CA TRP A 79 -1.98 2.27 -7.74
C TRP A 79 -2.30 0.84 -7.32
N ALA A 80 -2.07 0.47 -6.05
CA ALA A 80 -2.36 -0.86 -5.54
C ALA A 80 -3.84 -1.23 -5.71
N LEU A 81 -4.75 -0.34 -5.32
CA LEU A 81 -6.20 -0.55 -5.47
C LEU A 81 -6.62 -0.64 -6.96
N GLY A 82 -6.05 0.21 -7.81
CA GLY A 82 -6.29 0.19 -9.24
C GLY A 82 -5.82 -1.10 -9.92
N GLU A 83 -4.62 -1.56 -9.56
CA GLU A 83 -4.04 -2.80 -10.10
C GLU A 83 -4.81 -4.04 -9.64
N LEU A 84 -5.25 -4.08 -8.37
CA LEU A 84 -6.14 -5.14 -7.89
C LEU A 84 -7.46 -5.18 -8.69
N ARG A 85 -8.09 -4.02 -8.89
CA ARG A 85 -9.33 -3.91 -9.68
C ARG A 85 -9.12 -4.38 -11.12
N ARG A 86 -7.99 -4.03 -11.75
CA ARG A 86 -7.65 -4.45 -13.11
C ARG A 86 -7.54 -5.98 -13.19
N ARG A 87 -6.76 -6.59 -12.30
CA ARG A 87 -6.53 -8.05 -12.26
C ARG A 87 -7.81 -8.86 -12.00
N LEU A 88 -8.68 -8.38 -11.11
CA LEU A 88 -9.96 -9.04 -10.85
C LEU A 88 -10.91 -9.01 -12.06
N ARG A 89 -10.81 -7.97 -12.90
CA ARG A 89 -11.59 -7.90 -14.15
C ARG A 89 -11.06 -8.82 -15.23
N GLU A 90 -9.76 -9.10 -15.25
CA GLU A 90 -9.14 -10.02 -16.22
C GLU A 90 -9.41 -11.50 -15.88
N LYS A 91 -9.76 -11.79 -14.63
CA LYS A 91 -10.12 -13.13 -14.15
C LYS A 91 -11.58 -13.53 -14.46
N ASN A 92 -12.47 -12.56 -14.67
CA ASN A 92 -13.90 -12.77 -14.94
C ASN A 92 -14.19 -12.73 -16.44
#